data_AF-A0A392TWE3-F1
#
_entry.id   AF-A0A392TWE3-F1
#
_cell.length_a   1.000
_cell.length_b   1.000
_cell.length_c   1.000
_cell.angle_alpha   90.00
_cell.angle_beta   90.00
_cell.angle_gamma   90.00
#
_symmetry.space_group_name_H-M   'P 1'
#
loop_
_entity.id
_entity.type
_entity.pdbx_description
1 polymer ?
#
loop_
_entity_poly.entity_id
_entity_poly.type
_entity_poly.pdbx_seq_one_letter_code
_entity_poly.pdbx_strand_id
1 'polypeptide(L)' 'MDIEEDEEAPILLGIPFLTTGKALIDMATGEIKFRVDERDVTFNNKNTVPPKEISECYQIDLVDDLIKEQWRPSPAGV' A
#
# COMPACT_ATOMS: atom_id res chain seq x y z
N MET A 1 1.58 -23.64 25.63
CA MET A 1 0.83 -22.37 25.56
C MET A 1 0.04 -22.52 24.29
N ASP A 2 -1.19 -23.00 24.43
CA ASP A 2 -2.02 -23.33 23.28
C ASP A 2 -3.00 -22.17 23.17
N ILE A 3 -2.75 -21.28 22.22
CA ILE A 3 -3.69 -20.24 21.82
C ILE A 3 -4.65 -20.90 20.84
N GLU A 4 -5.95 -20.79 21.13
CA GLU A 4 -7.00 -21.19 20.18
C GLU A 4 -6.92 -20.28 18.95
N GLU A 5 -7.09 -20.88 17.78
CA GLU A 5 -7.12 -20.15 16.52
C GLU A 5 -8.38 -19.29 16.47
N ASP A 6 -8.19 -17.98 16.37
CA ASP A 6 -9.28 -17.00 16.25
C ASP A 6 -9.50 -16.70 14.77
N GLU A 7 -10.58 -17.25 14.20
CA GLU A 7 -10.96 -17.04 12.80
C GLU A 7 -11.36 -15.59 12.48
N GLU A 8 -11.71 -14.79 13.50
CA GLU A 8 -12.07 -13.38 13.33
C GLU A 8 -10.85 -12.45 13.40
N ALA A 9 -9.69 -12.95 13.82
CA ALA A 9 -8.48 -12.16 13.92
C ALA A 9 -7.96 -11.76 12.52
N PRO A 10 -7.65 -10.47 12.29
CA PRO A 10 -7.15 -10.03 10.98
C PRO A 10 -5.73 -10.52 10.73
N ILE A 11 -5.45 -10.92 9.48
CA ILE A 11 -4.09 -11.29 9.05
C ILE A 11 -3.23 -10.03 8.93
N LEU A 12 -2.14 -9.97 9.70
CA LEU A 12 -1.17 -8.88 9.64
C LEU A 12 -0.06 -9.20 8.63
N LEU A 13 -0.05 -8.49 7.51
CA LEU A 13 0.99 -8.61 6.49
C LEU A 13 2.12 -7.62 6.74
N GLY A 14 3.25 -8.12 7.24
CA GLY A 14 4.44 -7.30 7.46
C GLY A 14 5.18 -6.94 6.16
N ILE A 15 6.10 -5.98 6.26
CA ILE A 15 7.00 -5.56 5.16
C ILE A 15 7.72 -6.74 4.49
N PRO A 16 8.25 -7.76 5.22
CA PRO A 16 8.90 -8.91 4.57
C PRO A 16 7.98 -9.67 3.62
N PHE A 17 6.71 -9.83 3.99
CA PHE A 17 5.71 -10.52 3.17
C PHE A 17 5.38 -9.70 1.92
N LEU A 18 5.09 -8.41 2.11
CA LEU A 18 4.80 -7.47 1.02
C LEU A 18 5.97 -7.41 0.02
N THR A 19 7.20 -7.39 0.52
CA THR A 19 8.42 -7.37 -0.31
C THR A 19 8.56 -8.64 -1.13
N THR A 20 8.33 -9.81 -0.52
CA THR A 20 8.45 -11.11 -1.19
C THR A 20 7.47 -11.23 -2.36
N GLY A 21 6.22 -10.84 -2.14
CA GLY A 21 5.18 -10.86 -3.18
C GLY A 21 5.22 -9.67 -4.14
N LYS A 22 6.23 -8.80 -4.03
CA LYS A 22 6.37 -7.55 -4.79
C LYS A 22 5.06 -6.74 -4.80
N ALA A 23 4.48 -6.59 -3.61
CA ALA A 23 3.17 -5.97 -3.45
C ALA A 23 3.15 -4.53 -3.98
N LEU A 24 2.13 -4.19 -4.75
CA LEU A 24 1.80 -2.83 -5.16
C LEU A 24 0.62 -2.36 -4.31
N ILE A 25 0.78 -1.25 -3.61
CA ILE A 25 -0.24 -0.67 -2.75
C ILE A 25 -0.71 0.64 -3.39
N ASP A 26 -1.96 0.66 -3.85
CA ASP A 26 -2.62 1.87 -4.33
C ASP A 26 -3.39 2.51 -3.17
N MET A 27 -2.83 3.59 -2.63
CA MET A 27 -3.42 4.32 -1.51
C MET A 27 -4.70 5.06 -1.89
N ALA A 28 -4.86 5.44 -3.16
CA ALA A 28 -6.02 6.18 -3.62
C ALA A 28 -7.26 5.28 -3.71
N THR A 29 -7.07 4.04 -4.16
CA THR A 29 -8.16 3.06 -4.32
C THR A 29 -8.30 2.11 -3.14
N GLY A 30 -7.30 2.03 -2.26
CA GLY A 30 -7.26 1.11 -1.13
C GLY A 30 -6.96 -0.34 -1.55
N GLU A 31 -6.31 -0.52 -2.70
CA GLU A 31 -6.03 -1.84 -3.27
C GLU A 31 -4.60 -2.28 -3.02
N ILE A 32 -4.42 -3.56 -2.70
CA ILE A 32 -3.12 -4.21 -2.58
C ILE A 32 -3.06 -5.32 -3.64
N LYS A 33 -2.06 -5.26 -4.52
CA LYS A 33 -1.87 -6.22 -5.60
C LYS A 33 -0.58 -6.99 -5.42
N PHE A 34 -0.66 -8.31 -5.42
CA PHE A 34 0.48 -9.23 -5.37
C PHE A 34 0.67 -9.89 -6.72
N ARG A 35 1.92 -10.24 -7.06
CA ARG A 35 2.21 -11.08 -8.22
C ARG A 35 2.61 -12.49 -7.78
N VAL A 36 1.85 -13.49 -8.22
CA VAL A 36 2.09 -14.91 -7.95
C VAL A 36 2.03 -15.65 -9.28
N ASP A 37 3.09 -16.36 -9.64
CA ASP A 37 3.17 -17.13 -10.91
C ASP A 37 2.72 -16.32 -12.14
N GLU A 38 3.23 -15.09 -12.25
CA GLU A 38 2.91 -14.12 -13.32
C GLU A 38 1.46 -13.62 -13.35
N ARG A 39 0.62 -14.05 -12.40
CA ARG A 39 -0.75 -13.57 -12.23
C ARG A 39 -0.81 -12.51 -11.14
N ASP A 40 -1.59 -11.48 -11.39
CA ASP A 40 -1.85 -10.44 -10.41
C ASP A 40 -3.08 -10.82 -9.57
N VAL A 41 -2.91 -10.85 -8.25
CA VAL A 41 -3.98 -11.06 -7.26
C VAL A 41 -4.23 -9.73 -6.57
N THR A 42 -5.47 -9.22 -6.63
CA THR A 42 -5.84 -7.92 -6.05
C THR A 42 -6.74 -8.11 -4.84
N PHE A 43 -6.33 -7.53 -3.71
CA PHE A 43 -7.10 -7.42 -2.49
C PHE A 43 -7.63 -5.99 -2.37
N ASN A 44 -8.89 -5.85 -2.00
CA ASN A 44 -9.53 -4.55 -1.85
C ASN A 44 -9.90 -4.32 -0.38
N ASN A 45 -9.53 -3.18 0.19
CA ASN A 45 -9.85 -2.83 1.57
C ASN A 45 -11.29 -2.31 1.79
N LYS A 46 -12.10 -2.13 0.74
CA LYS A 46 -13.44 -1.51 0.82
C LYS A 46 -14.44 -2.28 1.71
N ASN A 47 -14.19 -3.55 1.98
CA ASN A 47 -15.04 -4.39 2.85
C ASN A 47 -14.38 -4.73 4.20
N THR A 48 -13.30 -4.05 4.58
CA THR A 48 -12.70 -4.27 5.91
C THR A 48 -13.58 -3.66 6.99
N VAL A 49 -13.60 -4.31 8.16
CA VAL A 49 -14.18 -3.74 9.39
C VAL A 49 -13.75 -2.27 9.48
N PRO A 50 -14.67 -1.31 9.66
CA PRO A 50 -14.32 0.09 9.70
C PRO A 50 -13.18 0.30 10.70
N PRO A 51 -12.12 1.04 10.32
CA PRO A 51 -10.99 1.24 11.20
C PRO A 51 -11.51 1.81 12.52
N LYS A 52 -11.29 1.09 13.61
CA LYS A 52 -11.45 1.61 14.97
C LYS A 52 -10.65 2.89 15.01
N GLU A 53 -11.29 4.05 15.20
CA GLU A 53 -10.71 5.40 15.03
C GLU A 53 -9.20 5.41 15.22
N ILE A 54 -8.45 5.34 14.11
CA ILE A 54 -7.00 5.38 14.15
C ILE A 54 -6.67 6.85 14.25
N SER A 55 -6.41 7.33 15.47
CA SER A 55 -6.24 8.74 15.77
C SER A 55 -5.05 9.39 15.06
N GLU A 56 -4.10 8.61 14.53
CA GLU A 56 -2.85 9.10 13.97
C GLU A 56 -2.43 8.26 12.76
N CYS A 57 -2.94 8.59 11.57
CA CYS A 57 -2.30 8.20 10.33
C CYS A 57 -1.38 9.35 9.87
N TYR A 58 -0.10 9.05 9.62
CA TYR A 58 0.84 10.02 9.08
C TYR A 58 0.90 9.86 7.57
N GLN A 59 0.26 10.79 6.85
CA GLN A 59 0.44 10.93 5.42
C GLN A 59 1.77 11.64 5.17
N ILE A 60 2.63 11.05 4.33
CA ILE A 60 3.93 11.60 3.97
C ILE A 60 3.89 11.99 2.50
N ASP A 61 3.71 13.28 2.21
CA ASP A 61 3.62 13.84 0.86
C ASP A 61 4.99 14.20 0.26
N LEU A 62 5.94 13.26 0.26
CA LEU A 62 7.28 13.50 -0.31
C LEU A 62 7.30 13.42 -1.85
N VAL A 63 6.23 12.90 -2.46
CA VAL A 63 6.17 12.62 -3.91
C VAL A 63 6.16 13.91 -4.72
N ASP A 64 5.38 14.91 -4.31
CA ASP A 64 5.27 16.17 -5.05
C ASP A 64 6.57 16.95 -5.06
N ASP A 65 7.33 16.90 -3.97
CA ASP A 65 8.61 17.59 -3.85
C ASP A 65 9.71 16.90 -4.68
N LEU A 66 9.71 15.56 -4.72
CA LEU A 66 10.59 14.79 -5.61
C LEU A 66 10.32 15.08 -7.09
N ILE A 67 9.05 15.25 -7.48
CA ILE A 67 8.67 15.59 -8.86
C ILE A 67 9.14 17.01 -9.24
N LYS A 68 9.01 17.98 -8.33
CA LYS A 68 9.48 19.36 -8.57
C LYS A 68 10.99 19.43 -8.76
N GLU A 69 11.77 18.65 -8.00
CA GLU A 69 13.24 18.65 -8.15
C GLU A 69 13.72 18.02 -9.46
N GLN A 70 13.00 17.04 -10.00
CA GLN A 70 13.37 16.37 -11.26
C GLN A 70 12.93 17.11 -12.52
N TRP A 71 11.94 18.00 -12.43
CA TRP A 71 11.43 18.70 -13.60
C TRP A 71 12.34 19.87 -14.03
N ARG A 72 13.10 19.69 -15.12
CA ARG A 72 13.73 20.78 -15.86
C ARG A 72 12.90 21.08 -17.12
N PRO A 73 12.19 22.23 -17.19
CA PRO A 73 11.51 22.59 -18.43
C PRO A 73 12.55 22.79 -19.54
N SER A 74 12.32 22.17 -20.70
CA SER A 74 13.18 22.38 -21.87
C SER A 74 13.16 23.86 -22.25
N PRO A 75 14.31 24.48 -22.57
CA PRO A 75 14.32 25.86 -23.05
C PRO A 75 13.42 25.96 -24.28
N ALA A 76 12.48 26.91 -24.27
CA ALA A 76 11.67 27.21 -25.43
C ALA A 76 12.62 27.54 -26.58
N GLY A 77 12.57 26.75 -27.65
CA GLY A 77 13.35 26.97 -28.86
C GLY A 77 13.13 28.39 -29.37
N VAL A 78 14.23 29.10 -29.61
CA VAL A 78 14.25 30.42 -30.26
C VAL A 78 13.87 30.27 -31.72
#